data_AF-A0A8H4XUB1-F1
#
_entry.id   AF-A0A8H4XUB1-F1
#
_cell.length_a   1.000
_cell.length_b   1.000
_cell.length_c   1.000
_cell.angle_alpha   90.00
_cell.angle_beta   90.00
_cell.angle_gamma   90.00
#
_symmetry.space_group_name_H-M   'P 1'
#
loop_
_entity.id
_entity.type
_entity.pdbx_description
1 polymer ?
#
loop_
_entity_poly.entity_id
_entity_poly.type
_entity_poly.pdbx_seq_one_letter_code
_entity_poly.pdbx_strand_id
1 'polypeptide(L)'
;NTERERLQRSLEDTAGRLEEAHARVMEKETEANQKLEDLEQVVKAYNTLGYQNSLIPESAINANGEDYEIRLNVNEATFSSSQMGVSQDQGSPEGYRLLADANNGYQPVHLVKLDLRGVVRANLISLRKEINERRKKVAEKDMADRDLLNDIKEAMDEKRSEIEALEHRRRAAEEEFERTKEITTTQKVQSDAQIEKMEKELAKMRASLTESVQLMEQREMNTDVEYEQLTLRANQLREELHTGVESMLNDIIRFKVHVQKGLEDYESFVVEEVEQELGGELQSMEDTELAEAHAA
;
A
#
# COMPACT_ATOMS: atom_id res chain seq x y z
N ASN A 1 43.13 -129.25 -0.89
CA ASN A 1 43.50 -128.07 -1.72
C ASN A 1 42.33 -127.53 -2.54
N THR A 2 41.51 -128.35 -3.20
CA THR A 2 40.38 -127.88 -4.02
C THR A 2 39.27 -127.15 -3.27
N GLU A 3 38.91 -127.57 -2.05
CA GLU A 3 37.89 -126.85 -1.25
C GLU A 3 38.40 -125.52 -0.69
N ARG A 4 39.70 -125.44 -0.37
CA ARG A 4 40.33 -124.21 0.11
C ARG A 4 40.40 -123.16 -1.00
N GLU A 5 40.71 -123.57 -2.24
CA GLU A 5 40.64 -122.68 -3.41
C GLU A 5 39.20 -122.26 -3.74
N ARG A 6 38.21 -123.14 -3.59
CA ARG A 6 36.80 -122.79 -3.82
C ARG A 6 36.28 -121.78 -2.78
N LEU A 7 36.61 -121.99 -1.50
CA LEU A 7 36.26 -121.04 -0.44
C LEU A 7 36.97 -119.70 -0.62
N GLN A 8 38.23 -119.73 -1.02
CA GLN A 8 38.99 -118.52 -1.31
C GLN A 8 38.37 -117.73 -2.47
N ARG A 9 37.99 -118.39 -3.57
CA ARG A 9 37.26 -117.74 -4.67
C ARG A 9 35.90 -117.19 -4.24
N SER A 10 35.14 -117.94 -3.42
CA SER A 10 33.86 -117.42 -2.91
C SER A 10 34.03 -116.22 -1.98
N LEU A 11 35.11 -116.20 -1.19
CA LEU A 11 35.43 -115.09 -0.30
C LEU A 11 35.85 -113.86 -1.12
N GLU A 12 36.70 -114.05 -2.13
CA GLU A 12 37.08 -113.01 -3.10
C GLU A 12 35.86 -112.45 -3.86
N ASP A 13 34.93 -113.30 -4.31
CA ASP A 13 33.67 -112.87 -4.95
C ASP A 13 32.75 -112.10 -3.99
N THR A 14 32.62 -112.54 -2.73
CA THR A 14 31.82 -111.82 -1.73
C THR A 14 32.47 -110.52 -1.30
N ALA A 15 33.80 -110.48 -1.23
CA ALA A 15 34.56 -109.26 -0.94
C ALA A 15 34.41 -108.26 -2.09
N GLY A 16 34.51 -108.70 -3.35
CA GLY A 16 34.26 -107.86 -4.52
C GLY A 16 32.82 -107.31 -4.55
N ARG A 17 31.81 -108.13 -4.24
CA ARG A 17 30.41 -107.65 -4.12
C ARG A 17 30.21 -106.69 -2.96
N LEU A 18 30.93 -106.89 -1.85
CA LEU A 18 30.89 -105.97 -0.71
C LEU A 18 31.55 -104.63 -1.07
N GLU A 19 32.69 -104.66 -1.76
CA GLU A 19 33.36 -103.45 -2.25
C GLU A 19 32.51 -102.69 -3.27
N GLU A 20 31.86 -103.38 -4.21
CA GLU A 20 30.92 -102.74 -5.15
C GLU A 20 29.70 -102.14 -4.44
N ALA A 21 29.14 -102.84 -3.44
CA ALA A 21 28.03 -102.32 -2.64
C ALA A 21 28.46 -101.10 -1.81
N HIS A 22 29.65 -101.16 -1.21
CA HIS A 22 30.23 -100.05 -0.45
C HIS A 22 30.49 -98.84 -1.36
N ALA A 23 31.02 -99.06 -2.57
CA ALA A 23 31.24 -97.98 -3.55
C ALA A 23 29.91 -97.31 -3.95
N ARG A 24 28.85 -98.09 -4.19
CA ARG A 24 27.51 -97.54 -4.50
C ARG A 24 26.88 -96.79 -3.34
N VAL A 25 27.05 -97.27 -2.10
CA VAL A 25 26.58 -96.56 -0.90
C VAL A 25 27.32 -95.25 -0.76
N MET A 26 28.65 -95.25 -0.89
CA MET A 26 29.47 -94.04 -0.80
C MET A 26 29.09 -93.01 -1.87
N GLU A 27 28.86 -93.42 -3.12
CA GLU A 27 28.37 -92.52 -4.18
C GLU A 27 26.98 -91.93 -3.86
N LYS A 28 26.08 -92.73 -3.26
CA LYS A 28 24.76 -92.25 -2.86
C LYS A 28 24.80 -91.33 -1.66
N GLU A 29 25.71 -91.56 -0.73
CA GLU A 29 25.95 -90.68 0.42
C GLU A 29 26.52 -89.34 -0.02
N THR A 30 27.47 -89.30 -0.96
CA THR A 30 28.02 -88.03 -1.48
C THR A 30 26.96 -87.23 -2.24
N GLU A 31 26.15 -87.89 -3.08
CA GLU A 31 25.03 -87.25 -3.79
C GLU A 31 23.98 -86.69 -2.79
N ALA A 32 23.69 -87.42 -1.72
CA ALA A 32 22.74 -86.98 -0.71
C ALA A 32 23.29 -85.85 0.18
N ASN A 33 24.58 -85.87 0.50
CA ASN A 33 25.26 -84.79 1.21
C ASN A 33 25.28 -83.49 0.39
N GLN A 34 25.55 -83.57 -0.92
CA GLN A 34 25.49 -82.40 -1.79
C GLN A 34 24.08 -81.80 -1.84
N LYS A 35 23.05 -82.64 -1.95
CA LYS A 35 21.65 -82.20 -1.91
C LYS A 35 21.25 -81.59 -0.58
N LEU A 36 21.84 -82.06 0.53
CA LEU A 36 21.62 -81.47 1.85
C LEU A 36 22.25 -80.08 1.95
N GLU A 37 23.47 -79.91 1.43
CA GLU A 37 24.15 -78.61 1.39
C GLU A 37 23.37 -77.59 0.55
N ASP A 38 22.88 -77.99 -0.62
CA ASP A 38 22.01 -77.15 -1.47
C ASP A 38 20.74 -76.74 -0.72
N LEU A 39 20.12 -77.68 0.02
CA LEU A 39 18.93 -77.39 0.83
C LEU A 39 19.23 -76.40 1.95
N GLU A 40 20.36 -76.56 2.65
CA GLU A 40 20.80 -75.62 3.69
C GLU A 40 21.06 -74.22 3.12
N GLN A 41 21.64 -74.12 1.92
CA GLN A 41 21.86 -72.85 1.25
C GLN A 41 20.52 -72.16 0.90
N VAL A 42 19.56 -72.90 0.38
CA VAL A 42 18.21 -72.39 0.06
C VAL A 42 17.48 -71.94 1.32
N VAL A 43 17.58 -72.69 2.41
CA VAL A 43 16.98 -72.32 3.70
C VAL A 43 17.61 -71.04 4.25
N LYS A 44 18.94 -70.91 4.21
CA LYS A 44 19.64 -69.68 4.62
C LYS A 44 19.22 -68.48 3.77
N ALA A 45 19.09 -68.65 2.46
CA ALA A 45 18.65 -67.59 1.55
C ALA A 45 17.20 -67.16 1.84
N TYR A 46 16.31 -68.12 2.06
CA TYR A 46 14.92 -67.85 2.42
C TYR A 46 14.81 -67.12 3.77
N ASN A 47 15.49 -67.59 4.82
CA ASN A 47 15.44 -66.93 6.14
C ASN A 47 16.03 -65.51 6.05
N THR A 48 17.13 -65.32 5.31
CA THR A 48 17.73 -63.99 5.06
C THR A 48 16.73 -63.04 4.39
N LEU A 49 16.03 -63.51 3.35
CA LEU A 49 14.98 -62.74 2.69
C LEU A 49 13.78 -62.49 3.62
N GLY A 50 13.43 -63.44 4.48
CA GLY A 50 12.40 -63.29 5.50
C GLY A 50 12.72 -62.18 6.50
N TYR A 51 13.97 -62.09 6.98
CA TYR A 51 14.42 -60.99 7.83
C TYR A 51 14.40 -59.65 7.11
N GLN A 52 14.90 -59.58 5.88
CA GLN A 52 14.91 -58.34 5.09
C GLN A 52 13.50 -57.80 4.81
N ASN A 53 12.56 -58.69 4.53
CA ASN A 53 11.17 -58.32 4.26
C ASN A 53 10.30 -58.21 5.53
N SER A 54 10.91 -58.30 6.72
CA SER A 54 10.21 -58.23 8.02
C SER A 54 9.06 -59.24 8.14
N LEU A 55 9.30 -60.48 7.70
CA LEU A 55 8.42 -61.64 7.93
C LEU A 55 8.90 -62.54 9.07
N ILE A 56 10.17 -62.44 9.46
CA ILE A 56 10.77 -63.17 10.57
C ILE A 56 11.46 -62.12 11.45
N PRO A 57 11.28 -62.12 12.79
CA PRO A 57 10.57 -63.09 13.64
C PRO A 57 9.03 -62.93 13.64
N GLU A 58 8.28 -63.78 14.36
CA GLU A 58 6.80 -63.75 14.51
C GLU A 58 6.23 -62.37 14.88
N SER A 59 7.02 -61.53 15.54
CA SER A 59 6.67 -60.16 15.94
C SER A 59 6.85 -59.11 14.82
N ALA A 60 7.32 -59.52 13.65
CA ALA A 60 7.58 -58.60 12.54
C ALA A 60 6.27 -58.10 11.91
N ILE A 61 6.31 -56.88 11.38
CA ILE A 61 5.13 -56.13 10.91
C ILE A 61 4.32 -56.90 9.85
N ASN A 62 4.99 -57.72 9.04
CA ASN A 62 4.37 -58.48 7.97
C ASN A 62 4.15 -59.97 8.33
N ALA A 63 4.53 -60.39 9.54
CA ALA A 63 4.44 -61.77 10.00
C ALA A 63 3.04 -62.14 10.54
N ASN A 64 2.22 -61.16 10.93
CA ASN A 64 0.86 -61.39 11.47
C ASN A 64 0.80 -62.44 12.60
N GLY A 65 1.88 -62.59 13.38
CA GLY A 65 1.96 -63.53 14.51
C GLY A 65 2.27 -64.99 14.15
N GLU A 66 2.63 -65.27 12.89
CA GLU A 66 2.99 -66.62 12.44
C GLU A 66 4.51 -66.77 12.28
N ASP A 67 5.04 -67.96 12.61
CA ASP A 67 6.46 -68.27 12.44
C ASP A 67 6.74 -68.73 11.01
N TYR A 68 7.46 -67.89 10.26
CA TYR A 68 7.89 -68.21 8.91
C TYR A 68 9.31 -68.75 8.84
N GLU A 69 10.01 -68.93 9.97
CA GLU A 69 11.38 -69.42 9.97
C GLU A 69 11.47 -70.90 9.58
N ILE A 70 12.26 -71.20 8.55
CA ILE A 70 12.54 -72.59 8.16
C ILE A 70 13.72 -73.08 8.98
N ARG A 71 13.48 -74.10 9.81
CA ARG A 71 14.51 -74.83 10.54
C ARG A 71 14.60 -76.26 10.01
N LEU A 72 15.81 -76.71 9.68
CA LEU A 72 16.07 -78.08 9.22
C LEU A 72 16.32 -78.96 10.44
N ASN A 73 15.49 -80.00 10.62
CA ASN A 73 15.67 -80.98 11.69
C ASN A 73 16.57 -82.12 11.18
N VAL A 74 17.88 -81.88 11.18
CA VAL A 74 18.90 -82.90 10.84
C VAL A 74 19.65 -83.27 12.11
N ASN A 75 19.97 -84.55 12.29
CA ASN A 75 20.85 -85.00 13.37
C ASN A 75 22.22 -84.34 13.19
N GLU A 76 22.49 -83.33 14.01
CA GLU A 76 23.77 -82.65 14.04
C GLU A 76 24.78 -83.62 14.65
N ALA A 77 25.65 -84.19 13.82
CA ALA A 77 26.88 -84.80 14.32
C ALA A 77 27.73 -83.65 14.88
N THR A 78 27.51 -83.34 16.17
CA THR A 78 28.20 -82.39 17.04
C THR A 78 29.33 -81.61 16.35
N PHE A 79 29.00 -80.58 15.58
CA PHE A 79 30.01 -79.63 15.09
C PHE A 79 30.26 -78.57 16.16
N SER A 80 30.73 -79.02 17.34
CA SER A 80 31.18 -78.11 18.38
C SER A 80 32.67 -77.89 18.23
N SER A 81 33.01 -76.75 17.63
CA SER A 81 34.36 -76.20 17.57
C SER A 81 34.93 -75.97 18.97
N SER A 82 35.87 -76.81 19.43
CA SER A 82 36.85 -76.41 20.44
C SER A 82 37.98 -77.42 20.63
N GLN A 83 39.17 -77.01 20.19
CA GLN A 83 40.44 -77.07 20.91
C GLN A 83 40.80 -78.33 21.73
N MET A 84 41.97 -78.89 21.37
CA MET A 84 42.81 -79.85 22.08
C MET A 84 42.41 -81.33 22.06
N GLY A 85 43.35 -82.14 21.56
CA GLY A 85 43.56 -83.49 22.11
C GLY A 85 43.49 -84.59 21.07
N VAL A 86 44.67 -85.08 20.71
CA VAL A 86 44.93 -86.35 20.03
C VAL A 86 44.06 -87.47 20.60
N SER A 87 43.13 -88.01 19.79
CA SER A 87 42.81 -89.43 19.78
C SER A 87 42.18 -89.81 18.44
N GLN A 88 42.79 -90.81 17.85
CA GLN A 88 42.48 -91.43 16.59
C GLN A 88 41.15 -92.18 16.73
N ASP A 89 40.08 -91.66 16.13
CA ASP A 89 38.88 -92.42 15.79
C ASP A 89 38.59 -92.23 14.29
N GLN A 90 39.36 -92.95 13.48
CA GLN A 90 39.07 -93.17 12.06
C GLN A 90 37.85 -94.10 11.98
N GLY A 91 36.65 -93.54 12.07
CA GLY A 91 35.45 -94.36 12.01
C GLY A 91 34.10 -93.70 12.29
N SER A 92 33.97 -92.37 12.25
CA SER A 92 32.65 -91.72 12.26
C SER A 92 32.16 -91.49 10.83
N PRO A 93 31.16 -92.24 10.34
CA PRO A 93 30.62 -92.04 9.00
C PRO A 93 29.79 -90.76 8.99
N GLU A 94 30.13 -89.86 8.06
CA GLU A 94 29.24 -88.77 7.64
C GLU A 94 27.84 -89.28 7.23
N GLY A 95 27.69 -90.59 6.96
CA GLY A 95 26.44 -91.28 6.65
C GLY A 95 25.36 -91.25 7.74
N TYR A 96 25.68 -91.03 9.02
CA TYR A 96 24.65 -90.95 10.08
C TYR A 96 23.88 -89.63 10.11
N ARG A 97 24.38 -88.57 9.48
CA ARG A 97 23.72 -87.25 9.43
C ARG A 97 22.37 -87.31 8.70
N LEU A 98 22.25 -88.20 7.71
CA LEU A 98 21.09 -88.34 6.83
C LEU A 98 20.08 -89.39 7.30
N LEU A 99 20.35 -90.04 8.43
CA LEU A 99 19.49 -91.08 9.00
C LEU A 99 18.64 -90.50 10.14
N ALA A 100 17.34 -90.76 10.08
CA ALA A 100 16.38 -90.41 11.14
C ALA A 100 16.33 -91.52 12.21
N ASP A 101 16.56 -92.77 11.81
CA ASP A 101 16.70 -93.95 12.66
C ASP A 101 17.71 -94.91 12.01
N ALA A 102 18.25 -95.89 12.75
CA ALA A 102 19.31 -96.80 12.33
C ALA A 102 19.06 -97.51 10.98
N ASN A 103 17.78 -97.61 10.56
CA ASN A 103 17.36 -98.25 9.31
C ASN A 103 16.60 -97.32 8.35
N ASN A 104 16.27 -96.08 8.73
CA ASN A 104 15.41 -95.19 7.93
C ASN A 104 15.99 -93.78 7.78
N GLY A 105 15.98 -93.25 6.55
CA GLY A 105 16.29 -91.85 6.25
C GLY A 105 15.15 -90.89 6.60
N TYR A 106 15.44 -89.58 6.57
CA TYR A 106 14.42 -88.56 6.81
C TYR A 106 13.33 -88.52 5.73
N GLN A 107 12.07 -88.41 6.16
CA GLN A 107 10.99 -88.04 5.26
C GLN A 107 10.94 -86.50 5.09
N PRO A 108 10.55 -85.97 3.92
CA PRO A 108 10.50 -84.53 3.67
C PRO A 108 9.69 -83.71 4.69
N VAL A 109 8.62 -84.31 5.23
CA VAL A 109 7.76 -83.69 6.26
C VAL A 109 8.45 -83.59 7.62
N HIS A 110 9.43 -84.46 7.89
CA HIS A 110 10.21 -84.43 9.14
C HIS A 110 11.39 -83.45 9.06
N LEU A 111 11.86 -83.11 7.85
CA LEU A 111 12.94 -82.15 7.62
C LEU A 111 12.48 -80.70 7.80
N VAL A 112 11.23 -80.38 7.46
CA VAL A 112 10.68 -79.03 7.53
C VAL A 112 9.33 -79.06 8.24
N LYS A 113 9.25 -78.44 9.41
CA LYS A 113 8.03 -78.38 10.26
C LYS A 113 6.95 -77.44 9.69
N LEU A 114 7.30 -76.58 8.74
CA LEU A 114 6.43 -75.52 8.21
C LEU A 114 5.72 -75.94 6.91
N ASP A 115 4.42 -75.67 6.79
CA ASP A 115 3.69 -75.85 5.54
C ASP A 115 3.97 -74.71 4.56
N LEU A 116 5.02 -74.89 3.76
CA LEU A 116 5.45 -73.95 2.74
C LEU A 116 4.44 -73.75 1.60
N ARG A 117 3.55 -74.73 1.36
CA ARG A 117 2.65 -74.71 0.19
C ARG A 117 1.30 -74.09 0.48
N GLY A 118 0.70 -74.40 1.62
CA GLY A 118 -0.59 -73.86 2.03
C GLY A 118 -0.46 -72.50 2.69
N VAL A 119 0.21 -72.48 3.85
CA VAL A 119 0.21 -71.32 4.75
C VAL A 119 1.15 -70.20 4.27
N VAL A 120 2.44 -70.51 4.08
CA VAL A 120 3.45 -69.50 3.72
C VAL A 120 3.14 -68.84 2.37
N ARG A 121 2.83 -69.66 1.36
CA ARG A 121 2.54 -69.16 0.01
C ARG A 121 1.27 -68.31 -0.03
N ALA A 122 0.19 -68.72 0.64
CA ALA A 122 -1.05 -67.95 0.68
C ALA A 122 -0.83 -66.58 1.35
N ASN A 123 -0.08 -66.55 2.47
CA ASN A 123 0.21 -65.33 3.21
C ASN A 123 1.12 -64.37 2.44
N LEU A 124 2.17 -64.88 1.75
CA LEU A 124 3.00 -64.06 0.87
C LEU A 124 2.22 -63.47 -0.32
N ILE A 125 1.28 -64.22 -0.90
CA ILE A 125 0.40 -63.70 -1.97
C ILE A 125 -0.53 -62.61 -1.43
N SER A 126 -1.09 -62.81 -0.23
CA SER A 126 -1.93 -61.81 0.44
C SER A 126 -1.14 -60.53 0.73
N LEU A 127 0.04 -60.64 1.33
CA LEU A 127 0.93 -59.53 1.62
C LEU A 127 1.33 -58.77 0.35
N ARG A 128 1.64 -59.50 -0.74
CA ARG A 128 1.92 -58.88 -2.04
C ARG A 128 0.74 -58.06 -2.56
N LYS A 129 -0.50 -58.55 -2.40
CA LYS A 129 -1.71 -57.80 -2.78
C LYS A 129 -1.87 -56.55 -1.91
N GLU A 130 -1.69 -56.68 -0.60
CA GLU A 130 -1.81 -55.57 0.33
C GLU A 130 -0.76 -54.48 0.07
N ILE A 131 0.50 -54.85 -0.12
CA ILE A 131 1.57 -53.90 -0.45
C ILE A 131 1.26 -53.18 -1.78
N ASN A 132 0.78 -53.91 -2.78
CA ASN A 132 0.38 -53.29 -4.05
C ASN A 132 -0.79 -52.32 -3.89
N GLU A 133 -1.77 -52.65 -3.03
CA GLU A 133 -2.89 -51.76 -2.74
C GLU A 133 -2.45 -50.52 -1.96
N ARG A 134 -1.60 -50.67 -0.94
CA ARG A 134 -1.00 -49.54 -0.22
C ARG A 134 -0.22 -48.64 -1.18
N ARG A 135 0.60 -49.22 -2.06
CA ARG A 135 1.35 -48.47 -3.09
C ARG A 135 0.40 -47.73 -4.04
N LYS A 136 -0.68 -48.37 -4.49
CA LYS A 136 -1.69 -47.75 -5.35
C LYS A 136 -2.37 -46.58 -4.65
N LYS A 137 -2.81 -46.74 -3.40
CA LYS A 137 -3.43 -45.68 -2.59
C LYS A 137 -2.49 -44.49 -2.38
N VAL A 138 -1.21 -44.73 -2.14
CA VAL A 138 -0.22 -43.65 -2.02
C VAL A 138 -0.01 -42.95 -3.36
N ALA A 139 0.08 -43.69 -4.46
CA ALA A 139 0.22 -43.09 -5.79
C ALA A 139 -1.01 -42.27 -6.21
N GLU A 140 -2.23 -42.73 -5.89
CA GLU A 140 -3.46 -41.97 -6.13
C GLU A 140 -3.50 -40.68 -5.32
N LYS A 141 -3.08 -40.70 -4.06
CA LYS A 141 -2.96 -39.49 -3.23
C LYS A 141 -1.90 -38.53 -3.76
N ASP A 142 -0.72 -39.03 -4.12
CA ASP A 142 0.37 -38.22 -4.71
C ASP A 142 -0.07 -37.56 -6.02
N MET A 143 -0.86 -38.24 -6.85
CA MET A 143 -1.46 -37.64 -8.04
C MET A 143 -2.49 -36.57 -7.68
N ALA A 144 -3.42 -36.84 -6.75
CA ALA A 144 -4.41 -35.85 -6.31
C ALA A 144 -3.78 -34.61 -5.67
N ASP A 145 -2.72 -34.79 -4.87
CA ASP A 145 -1.98 -33.68 -4.25
C ASP A 145 -1.24 -32.85 -5.31
N ARG A 146 -0.73 -33.48 -6.39
CA ARG A 146 -0.13 -32.76 -7.53
C ARG A 146 -1.17 -31.97 -8.32
N ASP A 147 -2.34 -32.54 -8.56
CA ASP A 147 -3.43 -31.86 -9.26
C ASP A 147 -3.90 -30.65 -8.44
N LEU A 148 -4.11 -30.81 -7.13
CA LEU A 148 -4.43 -29.70 -6.23
C LEU A 148 -3.34 -28.61 -6.21
N LEU A 149 -2.07 -29.01 -6.24
CA LEU A 149 -0.96 -28.06 -6.29
C LEU A 149 -0.95 -27.27 -7.60
N ASN A 150 -1.30 -27.91 -8.72
CA ASN A 150 -1.44 -27.23 -10.01
C ASN A 150 -2.63 -26.25 -10.00
N ASP A 151 -3.78 -26.64 -9.48
CA ASP A 151 -4.94 -25.76 -9.34
C ASP A 151 -4.62 -24.53 -8.48
N ILE A 152 -3.91 -24.73 -7.36
CA ILE A 152 -3.48 -23.63 -6.49
C ILE A 152 -2.47 -22.72 -7.21
N LYS A 153 -1.55 -23.28 -8.01
CA LYS A 153 -0.61 -22.48 -8.80
C LYS A 153 -1.34 -21.64 -9.84
N GLU A 154 -2.28 -22.21 -10.57
CA GLU A 154 -3.07 -21.49 -11.57
C GLU A 154 -3.87 -20.34 -10.91
N ALA A 155 -4.54 -20.62 -9.79
CA ALA A 155 -5.25 -19.59 -9.04
C ALA A 155 -4.31 -18.48 -8.50
N MET A 156 -3.10 -18.84 -8.07
CA MET A 156 -2.08 -17.88 -7.66
C MET A 156 -1.60 -17.01 -8.81
N ASP A 157 -1.38 -17.58 -9.99
CA ASP A 157 -0.96 -16.86 -11.19
C ASP A 157 -2.06 -15.93 -11.71
N GLU A 158 -3.32 -16.36 -11.68
CA GLU A 158 -4.48 -15.49 -11.97
C GLU A 158 -4.55 -14.31 -11.02
N LYS A 159 -4.42 -14.56 -9.70
CA LYS A 159 -4.44 -13.49 -8.69
C LYS A 159 -3.26 -12.54 -8.83
N ARG A 160 -2.08 -13.05 -9.21
CA ARG A 160 -0.92 -12.23 -9.50
C ARG A 160 -1.17 -11.34 -10.72
N SER A 161 -1.74 -11.88 -11.80
CA SER A 161 -2.10 -11.08 -12.98
C SER A 161 -3.13 -10.00 -12.65
N GLU A 162 -4.12 -10.31 -11.80
CA GLU A 162 -5.09 -9.34 -11.29
C GLU A 162 -4.42 -8.22 -10.48
N ILE A 163 -3.48 -8.55 -9.60
CA ILE A 163 -2.70 -7.56 -8.84
C ILE A 163 -1.90 -6.67 -9.78
N GLU A 164 -1.19 -7.23 -10.76
CA GLU A 164 -0.41 -6.45 -11.73
C GLU A 164 -1.31 -5.49 -12.52
N ALA A 165 -2.50 -5.94 -12.94
CA ALA A 165 -3.48 -5.09 -13.61
C ALA A 165 -3.99 -3.95 -12.70
N LEU A 166 -4.23 -4.22 -11.42
CA LEU A 166 -4.63 -3.21 -10.44
C LEU A 166 -3.51 -2.22 -10.14
N GLU A 167 -2.26 -2.66 -10.08
CA GLU A 167 -1.10 -1.78 -9.92
C GLU A 167 -0.94 -0.83 -11.11
N HIS A 168 -1.13 -1.31 -12.34
CA HIS A 168 -1.13 -0.45 -13.52
C HIS A 168 -2.24 0.61 -13.45
N ARG A 169 -3.45 0.23 -13.03
CA ARG A 169 -4.55 1.20 -12.83
C ARG A 169 -4.25 2.19 -11.72
N ARG A 170 -3.69 1.72 -10.60
CA ARG A 170 -3.30 2.58 -9.47
C ARG A 170 -2.27 3.61 -9.91
N ARG A 171 -1.22 3.18 -10.62
CA ARG A 171 -0.17 4.08 -11.12
C ARG A 171 -0.73 5.11 -12.10
N ALA A 172 -1.60 4.69 -13.02
CA ALA A 172 -2.26 5.62 -13.95
C ALA A 172 -3.10 6.68 -13.20
N ALA A 173 -3.87 6.25 -12.19
CA ALA A 173 -4.65 7.17 -11.36
C ALA A 173 -3.78 8.11 -10.51
N GLU A 174 -2.66 7.62 -9.96
CA GLU A 174 -1.68 8.43 -9.23
C GLU A 174 -1.05 9.51 -10.14
N GLU A 175 -0.68 9.15 -11.37
CA GLU A 175 -0.16 10.10 -12.36
C GLU A 175 -1.20 11.17 -12.76
N GLU A 176 -2.45 10.78 -12.99
CA GLU A 176 -3.53 11.72 -13.28
C GLU A 176 -3.83 12.65 -12.10
N PHE A 177 -3.78 12.13 -10.88
CA PHE A 177 -3.96 12.92 -9.66
C PHE A 177 -2.85 13.95 -9.50
N GLU A 178 -1.57 13.56 -9.63
CA GLU A 178 -0.46 14.52 -9.52
C GLU A 178 -0.51 15.56 -10.65
N ARG A 179 -0.81 15.18 -11.90
CA ARG A 179 -1.03 16.17 -12.99
C ARG A 179 -2.14 17.16 -12.64
N THR A 180 -3.28 16.67 -12.14
CA THR A 180 -4.42 17.54 -11.79
C THR A 180 -4.08 18.47 -10.63
N LYS A 181 -3.34 17.98 -9.63
CA LYS A 181 -2.85 18.74 -8.48
C LYS A 181 -1.85 19.82 -8.90
N GLU A 182 -0.93 19.51 -9.80
CA GLU A 182 0.00 20.49 -10.38
C GLU A 182 -0.75 21.58 -11.16
N ILE A 183 -1.70 21.20 -12.02
CA ILE A 183 -2.55 22.15 -12.77
C ILE A 183 -3.35 23.02 -11.80
N THR A 184 -3.97 22.43 -10.79
CA THR A 184 -4.77 23.18 -9.81
C THR A 184 -3.90 24.15 -9.02
N THR A 185 -2.70 23.73 -8.61
CA THR A 185 -1.77 24.58 -7.85
C THR A 185 -1.27 25.73 -8.70
N THR A 186 -0.92 25.47 -9.97
CA THR A 186 -0.48 26.52 -10.90
C THR A 186 -1.62 27.51 -11.22
N GLN A 187 -2.84 27.03 -11.45
CA GLN A 187 -4.03 27.87 -11.62
C GLN A 187 -4.30 28.73 -10.39
N LYS A 188 -4.18 28.16 -9.18
CA LYS A 188 -4.35 28.92 -7.94
C LYS A 188 -3.32 30.05 -7.84
N VAL A 189 -2.04 29.77 -8.05
CA VAL A 189 -0.98 30.78 -8.01
C VAL A 189 -1.21 31.88 -9.08
N GLN A 190 -1.68 31.51 -10.28
CA GLN A 190 -2.05 32.48 -11.31
C GLN A 190 -3.23 33.36 -10.89
N SER A 191 -4.28 32.77 -10.30
CA SER A 191 -5.43 33.51 -9.78
C SER A 191 -5.03 34.45 -8.65
N ASP A 192 -4.21 33.98 -7.70
CA ASP A 192 -3.72 34.78 -6.57
C ASP A 192 -2.90 35.98 -7.07
N ALA A 193 -2.03 35.78 -8.06
CA ALA A 193 -1.27 36.87 -8.69
C ALA A 193 -2.17 37.88 -9.43
N GLN A 194 -3.25 37.41 -10.08
CA GLN A 194 -4.21 38.30 -10.72
C GLN A 194 -5.02 39.10 -9.69
N ILE A 195 -5.41 38.47 -8.58
CA ILE A 195 -6.08 39.14 -7.46
C ILE A 195 -5.17 40.24 -6.90
N GLU A 196 -3.90 39.95 -6.63
CA GLU A 196 -2.93 40.93 -6.12
C GLU A 196 -2.77 42.12 -7.09
N LYS A 197 -2.73 41.85 -8.40
CA LYS A 197 -2.67 42.92 -9.42
C LYS A 197 -3.92 43.81 -9.39
N MET A 198 -5.11 43.21 -9.31
CA MET A 198 -6.37 43.97 -9.23
C MET A 198 -6.47 44.76 -7.93
N GLU A 199 -6.04 44.20 -6.79
CA GLU A 199 -5.99 44.90 -5.51
C GLU A 199 -5.05 46.11 -5.56
N LYS A 200 -3.89 45.97 -6.21
CA LYS A 200 -2.95 47.08 -6.41
C LYS A 200 -3.52 48.17 -7.31
N GLU A 201 -4.22 47.81 -8.39
CA GLU A 201 -4.90 48.76 -9.26
C GLU A 201 -6.05 49.48 -8.53
N LEU A 202 -6.85 48.76 -7.73
CA LEU A 202 -7.88 49.35 -6.87
C LEU A 202 -7.29 50.33 -5.85
N ALA A 203 -6.19 49.97 -5.19
CA ALA A 203 -5.49 50.86 -4.25
C ALA A 203 -4.99 52.12 -4.95
N LYS A 204 -4.42 51.99 -6.16
CA LYS A 204 -3.98 53.13 -6.96
C LYS A 204 -5.14 54.04 -7.38
N MET A 205 -6.26 53.47 -7.82
CA MET A 205 -7.46 54.25 -8.18
C MET A 205 -8.03 54.98 -6.96
N ARG A 206 -8.07 54.33 -5.79
CA ARG A 206 -8.49 54.99 -4.54
C ARG A 206 -7.59 56.16 -4.19
N ALA A 207 -6.26 55.98 -4.24
CA ALA A 207 -5.32 57.06 -3.96
C ALA A 207 -5.49 58.24 -4.93
N SER A 208 -5.62 57.96 -6.23
CA SER A 208 -5.84 58.98 -7.26
C SER A 208 -7.17 59.71 -7.08
N LEU A 209 -8.23 59.01 -6.67
CA LEU A 209 -9.52 59.63 -6.39
C LEU A 209 -9.42 60.55 -5.17
N THR A 210 -8.78 60.10 -4.09
CA THR A 210 -8.55 60.93 -2.89
C THR A 210 -7.75 62.19 -3.22
N GLU A 211 -6.69 62.07 -4.02
CA GLU A 211 -5.91 63.23 -4.49
C GLU A 211 -6.75 64.19 -5.34
N SER A 212 -7.58 63.66 -6.25
CA SER A 212 -8.49 64.48 -7.05
C SER A 212 -9.54 65.20 -6.20
N VAL A 213 -10.05 64.57 -5.15
CA VAL A 213 -11.00 65.19 -4.21
C VAL A 213 -10.31 66.31 -3.44
N GLN A 214 -9.11 66.08 -2.90
CA GLN A 214 -8.34 67.12 -2.20
C GLN A 214 -8.04 68.34 -3.08
N LEU A 215 -7.67 68.11 -4.35
CA LEU A 215 -7.48 69.21 -5.32
C LEU A 215 -8.78 69.97 -5.59
N MET A 216 -9.92 69.28 -5.62
CA MET A 216 -11.23 69.90 -5.82
C MET A 216 -11.64 70.73 -4.60
N GLU A 217 -11.50 70.20 -3.39
CA GLU A 217 -11.74 70.90 -2.12
C GLU A 217 -10.85 72.14 -1.99
N GLN A 218 -9.57 72.05 -2.39
CA GLN A 218 -8.67 73.21 -2.39
C GLN A 218 -9.12 74.29 -3.38
N ARG A 219 -9.61 73.89 -4.57
CA ARG A 219 -10.14 74.84 -5.56
C ARG A 219 -11.42 75.52 -5.07
N GLU A 220 -12.32 74.75 -4.47
CA GLU A 220 -13.54 75.28 -3.84
C GLU A 220 -13.20 76.33 -2.78
N MET A 221 -12.30 75.99 -1.84
CA MET A 221 -11.84 76.92 -0.80
C MET A 221 -11.25 78.21 -1.39
N ASN A 222 -10.44 78.12 -2.45
CA ASN A 222 -9.87 79.31 -3.10
C ASN A 222 -10.96 80.18 -3.74
N THR A 223 -11.93 79.58 -4.43
CA THR A 223 -13.05 80.31 -5.03
C THR A 223 -13.95 80.95 -3.98
N ASP A 224 -14.17 80.28 -2.84
CA ASP A 224 -14.93 80.85 -1.72
C ASP A 224 -14.22 82.08 -1.14
N VAL A 225 -12.90 82.03 -0.95
CA VAL A 225 -12.11 83.19 -0.51
C VAL A 225 -12.18 84.34 -1.51
N GLU A 226 -12.08 84.06 -2.81
CA GLU A 226 -12.23 85.08 -3.87
C GLU A 226 -13.62 85.70 -3.83
N TYR A 227 -14.67 84.90 -3.63
CA TYR A 227 -16.05 85.35 -3.51
C TYR A 227 -16.26 86.25 -2.28
N GLU A 228 -15.72 85.87 -1.12
CA GLU A 228 -15.75 86.69 0.10
C GLU A 228 -15.03 88.03 -0.11
N GLN A 229 -13.84 88.01 -0.72
CA GLN A 229 -13.09 89.23 -1.03
C GLN A 229 -13.86 90.15 -1.98
N LEU A 230 -14.49 89.59 -3.02
CA LEU A 230 -15.29 90.36 -3.96
C LEU A 230 -16.51 90.97 -3.27
N THR A 231 -17.16 90.21 -2.39
CA THR A 231 -18.31 90.66 -1.59
C THR A 231 -17.91 91.82 -0.67
N LEU A 232 -16.79 91.70 0.04
CA LEU A 232 -16.25 92.78 0.87
C LEU A 232 -15.95 94.03 0.04
N ARG A 233 -15.31 93.86 -1.12
CA ARG A 233 -14.98 94.97 -2.02
C ARG A 233 -16.23 95.65 -2.59
N ALA A 234 -17.26 94.88 -2.95
CA ALA A 234 -18.54 95.41 -3.41
C ALA A 234 -19.25 96.20 -2.30
N ASN A 235 -19.19 95.71 -1.06
CA ASN A 235 -19.73 96.42 0.10
C ASN A 235 -18.98 97.73 0.38
N GLN A 236 -17.65 97.71 0.31
CA GLN A 236 -16.85 98.92 0.45
C GLN A 236 -17.17 99.95 -0.64
N LEU A 237 -17.22 99.53 -1.91
CA LEU A 237 -17.55 100.42 -3.02
C LEU A 237 -18.97 101.00 -2.88
N ARG A 238 -19.92 100.19 -2.40
CA ARG A 238 -21.29 100.64 -2.11
C ARG A 238 -21.31 101.70 -1.01
N GLU A 239 -20.53 101.52 0.06
CA GLU A 239 -20.42 102.52 1.13
C GLU A 239 -19.76 103.82 0.66
N GLU A 240 -18.71 103.73 -0.16
CA GLU A 240 -18.05 104.87 -0.79
C GLU A 240 -19.02 105.66 -1.67
N LEU A 241 -19.84 104.96 -2.49
CA LEU A 241 -20.88 105.58 -3.30
C LEU A 241 -21.98 106.23 -2.45
N HIS A 242 -22.45 105.57 -1.38
CA HIS A 242 -23.43 106.16 -0.47
C HIS A 242 -22.89 107.43 0.19
N THR A 243 -21.66 107.41 0.68
CA THR A 243 -20.99 108.58 1.25
C THR A 243 -20.84 109.70 0.24
N GLY A 244 -20.45 109.38 -1.01
CA GLY A 244 -20.33 110.34 -2.10
C GLY A 244 -21.67 111.00 -2.46
N VAL A 245 -22.75 110.21 -2.54
CA VAL A 245 -24.10 110.71 -2.77
C VAL A 245 -24.57 111.61 -1.62
N GLU A 246 -24.29 111.24 -0.36
CA GLU A 246 -24.61 112.05 0.81
C GLU A 246 -23.89 113.40 0.79
N SER A 247 -22.60 113.42 0.45
CA SER A 247 -21.81 114.66 0.31
C SER A 247 -22.40 115.56 -0.79
N MET A 248 -22.69 115.01 -1.97
CA MET A 248 -23.27 115.77 -3.07
C MET A 248 -24.67 116.31 -2.72
N LEU A 249 -25.49 115.52 -2.02
CA LEU A 249 -26.77 115.98 -1.48
C LEU A 249 -26.59 117.14 -0.50
N ASN A 250 -25.60 117.05 0.40
CA ASN A 250 -25.29 118.13 1.35
C ASN A 250 -24.91 119.42 0.62
N ASP A 251 -24.07 119.32 -0.42
CA ASP A 251 -23.67 120.47 -1.24
C ASP A 251 -24.85 121.09 -1.99
N ILE A 252 -25.73 120.27 -2.58
CA ILE A 252 -26.97 120.74 -3.23
C ILE A 252 -27.89 121.42 -2.22
N ILE A 253 -28.05 120.85 -1.01
CA ILE A 253 -28.86 121.45 0.06
C ILE A 253 -28.28 122.79 0.49
N ARG A 254 -26.96 122.89 0.71
CA ARG A 254 -26.29 124.15 1.06
C ARG A 254 -26.45 125.20 -0.04
N PHE A 255 -26.26 124.80 -1.30
CA PHE A 255 -26.47 125.68 -2.45
C PHE A 255 -27.92 126.16 -2.52
N LYS A 256 -28.89 125.25 -2.35
CA LYS A 256 -30.31 125.60 -2.30
C LYS A 256 -30.60 126.60 -1.19
N VAL A 257 -30.12 126.37 0.03
CA VAL A 257 -30.30 127.29 1.17
C VAL A 257 -29.66 128.64 0.88
N HIS A 258 -28.47 128.66 0.26
CA HIS A 258 -27.79 129.91 -0.10
C HIS A 258 -28.58 130.72 -1.15
N VAL A 259 -29.10 130.07 -2.19
CA VAL A 259 -29.95 130.72 -3.21
C VAL A 259 -31.27 131.19 -2.62
N GLN A 260 -31.91 130.38 -1.77
CA GLN A 260 -33.14 130.77 -1.06
C GLN A 260 -32.91 132.00 -0.20
N LYS A 261 -31.84 132.02 0.60
CA LYS A 261 -31.47 133.19 1.39
C LYS A 261 -31.18 134.41 0.51
N GLY A 262 -30.45 134.23 -0.60
CA GLY A 262 -30.19 135.32 -1.54
C GLY A 262 -31.47 135.89 -2.18
N LEU A 263 -32.47 135.04 -2.46
CA LEU A 263 -33.79 135.46 -2.93
C LEU A 263 -34.58 136.18 -1.83
N GLU A 264 -34.56 135.68 -0.59
CA GLU A 264 -35.20 136.33 0.57
C GLU A 264 -34.57 137.69 0.86
N ASP A 265 -33.24 137.78 0.80
CA ASP A 265 -32.50 139.05 0.96
C ASP A 265 -32.85 140.03 -0.18
N TYR A 266 -32.98 139.55 -1.43
CA TYR A 266 -33.37 140.39 -2.58
C TYR A 266 -34.84 140.81 -2.52
N GLU A 267 -35.74 139.93 -2.09
CA GLU A 267 -37.15 140.25 -1.85
C GLU A 267 -37.26 141.29 -0.74
N SER A 268 -36.52 141.12 0.37
CA SER A 268 -36.44 142.10 1.45
C SER A 268 -35.92 143.45 0.95
N PHE A 269 -34.87 143.46 0.13
CA PHE A 269 -34.33 144.68 -0.50
C PHE A 269 -35.37 145.38 -1.40
N VAL A 270 -36.09 144.62 -2.25
CA VAL A 270 -37.15 145.19 -3.09
C VAL A 270 -38.29 145.74 -2.25
N VAL A 271 -38.67 145.07 -1.15
CA VAL A 271 -39.67 145.57 -0.21
C VAL A 271 -39.17 146.88 0.42
N GLU A 272 -37.93 146.94 0.91
CA GLU A 272 -37.33 148.15 1.48
C GLU A 272 -37.29 149.31 0.46
N GLU A 273 -36.91 149.06 -0.79
CA GLU A 273 -36.84 150.11 -1.83
C GLU A 273 -38.24 150.60 -2.27
N VAL A 274 -39.23 149.71 -2.35
CA VAL A 274 -40.64 150.10 -2.57
C VAL A 274 -41.18 150.91 -1.40
N GLU A 275 -40.86 150.55 -0.16
CA GLU A 275 -41.20 151.34 1.03
C GLU A 275 -40.52 152.71 1.01
N GLN A 276 -39.29 152.81 0.48
CA GLN A 276 -38.55 154.06 0.36
C GLN A 276 -39.13 154.99 -0.72
N GLU A 277 -39.54 154.46 -1.88
CA GLU A 277 -40.21 155.25 -2.93
C GLU A 277 -41.63 155.70 -2.50
N LEU A 278 -42.40 154.87 -1.78
CA LEU A 278 -43.67 155.29 -1.20
C LEU A 278 -43.51 156.26 -0.02
N GLY A 279 -42.43 156.15 0.75
CA GLY A 279 -42.12 157.03 1.89
C GLY A 279 -41.53 158.38 1.48
N GLY A 280 -40.88 158.47 0.31
CA GLY A 280 -40.25 159.68 -0.22
C GLY A 280 -41.24 160.74 -0.73
N GLU A 281 -42.46 160.35 -1.12
CA GLU A 281 -43.47 161.30 -1.59
C GLU A 281 -44.20 162.05 -0.45
N LEU A 282 -44.18 161.53 0.79
CA LEU A 282 -44.86 162.17 1.93
C LEU A 282 -44.05 163.30 2.60
N GLN A 283 -42.71 163.28 2.51
CA GLN A 283 -41.87 164.37 3.08
C GLN A 283 -41.74 165.59 2.16
N SER A 284 -42.08 165.47 0.87
CA SER A 284 -42.02 166.59 -0.07
C SER A 284 -43.24 167.53 -0.03
N MET A 285 -44.35 167.10 0.59
CA MET A 285 -45.56 167.93 0.70
C MET A 285 -45.63 168.79 1.97
N GLU A 286 -45.03 168.38 3.09
CA GLU A 286 -45.12 169.16 4.35
C GLU A 286 -44.26 170.44 4.35
N ASP A 287 -43.14 170.47 3.64
CA ASP A 287 -42.26 171.65 3.60
C ASP A 287 -42.75 172.79 2.68
N THR A 288 -43.80 172.55 1.87
CA THR A 288 -44.32 173.55 0.93
C THR A 288 -45.53 174.33 1.47
N GLU A 289 -46.25 173.83 2.48
CA GLU A 289 -47.43 174.51 3.06
C GLU A 289 -47.11 175.41 4.27
N LEU A 290 -45.95 175.26 4.93
CA LEU A 290 -45.60 176.07 6.11
C LEU A 290 -45.00 177.46 5.78
N ALA A 291 -44.67 177.76 4.52
CA ALA A 291 -44.07 179.03 4.12
C ALA A 291 -45.08 180.15 3.77
N GLU A 292 -46.35 179.85 3.51
CA GLU A 292 -47.36 180.85 3.10
C GLU A 292 -48.27 181.38 4.23
N ALA A 293 -48.21 180.82 5.44
CA ALA A 293 -49.15 181.18 6.53
C ALA A 293 -48.68 182.33 7.46
N HIS A 294 -47.54 182.98 7.23
CA HIS A 294 -47.02 184.03 8.13
C HIS A 294 -46.92 185.44 7.54
N ALA A 295 -47.51 185.69 6.38
CA ALA A 295 -47.60 187.02 5.76
C ALA A 295 -49.06 187.42 5.42
N ALA A 296 -49.90 187.54 6.45
CA ALA A 296 -51.17 188.29 6.42
C ALA A 296 -51.59 188.69 7.84
#